data_AF-A0A432IB77-F1
#
_entry.id   AF-A0A432IB77-F1
#
_cell.length_a   1.000
_cell.length_b   1.000
_cell.length_c   1.000
_cell.angle_alpha   90.00
_cell.angle_beta   90.00
_cell.angle_gamma   90.00
#
_symmetry.space_group_name_H-M   'P 1'
#
loop_
_entity.id
_entity.type
_entity.pdbx_description
1 polymer ?
#
loop_
_entity_poly.entity_id
_entity_poly.type
_entity_poly.pdbx_seq_one_letter_code
_entity_poly.pdbx_strand_id
1 'polypeptide(L)'
;MKQETYKKIELELADIWDSERSIKFLDQIEKKLDLDQFECLGKMIPYIIEETPQLDEKTLEEITKNLDTFDGSLEFLEYFFKMTQPELVEDIMKNLKADKEEVIDLLETMEDQGIIQYLVEFDSFYVWFR
;
A
#
# COMPACT_ATOMS: atom_id res chain seq x y z
N MET A 1 -5.34 9.36 -14.89
CA MET A 1 -5.09 8.33 -13.87
C MET A 1 -3.96 7.38 -14.26
N LYS A 2 -4.18 6.24 -14.95
CA LYS A 2 -3.12 5.22 -15.10
C LYS A 2 -1.80 5.72 -15.74
N GLN A 3 -1.88 6.57 -16.77
CA GLN A 3 -0.68 7.16 -17.40
C GLN A 3 0.06 8.17 -16.50
N GLU A 4 -0.66 8.89 -15.64
CA GLU A 4 -0.07 9.84 -14.70
C GLU A 4 0.64 9.09 -13.57
N THR A 5 0.00 8.03 -13.05
CA THR A 5 0.60 7.12 -12.07
C THR A 5 1.85 6.44 -12.61
N TYR A 6 1.78 5.91 -13.85
CA TYR A 6 2.94 5.31 -14.51
C TYR A 6 4.12 6.29 -14.56
N LYS A 7 3.88 7.50 -15.07
CA LYS A 7 4.91 8.52 -15.21
C LYS A 7 5.47 8.95 -13.86
N LYS A 8 4.63 9.00 -12.81
CA LYS A 8 5.09 9.28 -11.45
C LYS A 8 6.06 8.18 -10.99
N ILE A 9 5.67 6.91 -11.07
CA ILE A 9 6.53 5.80 -10.63
C ILE A 9 7.84 5.78 -11.43
N GLU A 10 7.78 6.04 -12.75
CA GLU A 10 8.96 6.13 -13.60
C GLU A 10 9.95 7.19 -13.09
N LEU A 11 9.46 8.39 -12.75
CA LEU A 11 10.29 9.48 -12.24
C LEU A 11 10.92 9.15 -10.89
N GLU A 12 10.16 8.58 -9.96
CA GLU A 12 10.66 8.19 -8.64
C GLU A 12 11.71 7.07 -8.75
N LEU A 13 11.47 6.06 -9.60
CA LEU A 13 12.44 4.99 -9.85
C LEU A 13 13.70 5.49 -10.56
N ALA A 14 13.61 6.56 -11.37
CA ALA A 14 14.77 7.13 -12.06
C ALA A 14 15.82 7.73 -11.10
N ASP A 15 15.47 7.95 -9.83
CA ASP A 15 16.43 8.39 -8.81
C ASP A 15 17.37 7.27 -8.35
N ILE A 16 16.96 6.01 -8.54
CA ILE A 16 17.73 4.82 -8.12
C ILE A 16 18.13 3.90 -9.28
N TRP A 17 17.38 3.92 -10.37
CA TRP A 17 17.57 3.10 -11.56
C TRP A 17 17.76 3.98 -12.79
N ASP A 18 18.44 3.47 -13.82
CA ASP A 18 18.43 4.15 -15.11
C ASP A 18 17.03 4.08 -15.77
N SER A 19 16.72 5.06 -16.61
CA SER A 19 15.39 5.17 -17.24
C SER A 19 15.00 3.93 -18.06
N GLU A 20 15.95 3.28 -18.75
CA GLU A 20 15.65 2.07 -19.54
C GLU A 20 15.23 0.91 -18.64
N ARG A 21 15.91 0.74 -17.50
CA ARG A 21 15.55 -0.23 -16.46
C ARG A 21 14.18 0.04 -15.87
N SER A 22 13.89 1.29 -15.47
CA SER A 22 12.59 1.67 -14.91
C SER A 22 11.43 1.39 -15.87
N ILE A 23 11.55 1.80 -17.15
CA ILE A 23 10.52 1.57 -18.17
C ILE A 23 10.28 0.08 -18.38
N LYS A 24 11.35 -0.72 -18.54
CA LYS A 24 11.23 -2.18 -18.73
C LYS A 24 10.52 -2.85 -17.56
N PHE A 25 10.80 -2.42 -16.33
CA PHE A 25 10.14 -2.95 -15.15
C PHE A 25 8.65 -2.57 -15.14
N LEU A 26 8.32 -1.30 -15.34
CA LEU A 26 6.94 -0.82 -15.35
C LEU A 26 6.08 -1.52 -16.41
N ASP A 27 6.60 -1.71 -17.62
CA ASP A 27 5.92 -2.42 -18.69
C ASP A 27 5.60 -3.89 -18.35
N GLN A 28 6.37 -4.49 -17.44
CA GLN A 28 6.16 -5.86 -16.96
C GLN A 28 5.13 -5.90 -15.83
N ILE A 29 5.22 -5.01 -14.84
CA ILE A 29 4.33 -5.04 -13.67
C ILE A 29 2.95 -4.44 -13.96
N GLU A 30 2.83 -3.49 -14.88
CA GLU A 30 1.55 -2.88 -15.24
C GLU A 30 0.51 -3.90 -15.74
N LYS A 31 0.99 -5.02 -16.31
CA LYS A 31 0.15 -6.11 -16.82
C LYS A 31 -0.21 -7.14 -15.74
N LYS A 32 0.47 -7.11 -14.60
CA LYS A 32 0.32 -8.06 -13.49
C LYS A 32 -0.53 -7.49 -12.35
N LEU A 33 -0.46 -6.17 -12.15
CA LEU A 33 -1.20 -5.46 -11.11
C LEU A 33 -2.57 -5.03 -11.61
N ASP A 34 -3.56 -5.10 -10.74
CA ASP A 34 -4.82 -4.41 -10.98
C ASP A 34 -4.65 -2.88 -10.81
N LEU A 35 -5.74 -2.15 -11.03
CA LEU A 35 -5.69 -0.69 -11.01
C LEU A 35 -5.38 -0.14 -9.62
N ASP A 36 -5.92 -0.77 -8.57
CA ASP A 36 -5.86 -0.28 -7.19
C ASP A 36 -4.47 -0.54 -6.61
N GLN A 37 -3.88 -1.69 -6.91
CA GLN A 37 -2.48 -2.00 -6.59
C GLN A 37 -1.51 -1.06 -7.32
N PHE A 38 -1.77 -0.77 -8.59
CA PHE A 38 -0.91 0.13 -9.37
C PHE A 38 -1.02 1.58 -8.88
N GLU A 39 -2.21 2.02 -8.48
CA GLU A 39 -2.40 3.32 -7.85
C GLU A 39 -1.68 3.40 -6.51
N CYS A 40 -1.85 2.39 -5.64
CA CYS A 40 -1.17 2.28 -4.36
C CYS A 40 0.36 2.35 -4.54
N LEU A 41 0.92 1.62 -5.51
CA LEU A 41 2.34 1.72 -5.85
C LEU A 41 2.75 3.15 -6.17
N GLY A 42 1.98 3.87 -6.99
CA GLY A 42 2.27 5.26 -7.33
C GLY A 42 2.25 6.21 -6.13
N LYS A 43 1.50 5.90 -5.08
CA LYS A 43 1.48 6.67 -3.83
C LYS A 43 2.63 6.28 -2.90
N MET A 44 2.89 4.99 -2.78
CA MET A 44 3.83 4.41 -1.82
C MET A 44 5.27 4.36 -2.30
N ILE A 45 5.54 4.49 -3.62
CA ILE A 45 6.89 4.32 -4.16
C ILE A 45 7.97 5.22 -3.51
N PRO A 46 7.73 6.50 -3.16
CA PRO A 46 8.76 7.30 -2.51
C PRO A 46 9.15 6.73 -1.14
N TYR A 47 8.17 6.28 -0.36
CA TYR A 47 8.37 5.65 0.94
C TYR A 47 9.11 4.31 0.81
N ILE A 48 8.73 3.50 -0.19
CA ILE A 48 9.40 2.22 -0.48
C ILE A 48 10.88 2.43 -0.81
N ILE A 49 11.19 3.46 -1.62
CA ILE A 49 12.57 3.80 -1.98
C ILE A 49 13.36 4.28 -0.76
N GLU A 50 12.77 5.17 0.05
CA GLU A 50 13.40 5.70 1.26
C GLU A 50 13.77 4.57 2.24
N GLU A 51 12.86 3.62 2.44
CA GLU A 51 13.07 2.51 3.38
C GLU A 51 13.85 1.33 2.80
N THR A 52 13.99 1.26 1.47
CA THR A 52 14.74 0.21 0.78
C THR A 52 15.84 0.81 -0.12
N PRO A 53 16.97 1.30 0.43
CA PRO A 53 18.01 2.00 -0.35
C PRO A 53 18.72 1.16 -1.43
N GLN A 54 18.47 -0.15 -1.49
CA GLN A 54 18.99 -1.07 -2.49
C GLN A 54 17.86 -1.78 -3.25
N LEU A 55 16.72 -1.10 -3.41
CA LEU A 55 15.56 -1.64 -4.10
C LEU A 55 15.95 -2.16 -5.48
N ASP A 56 15.71 -3.45 -5.72
CA ASP A 56 15.84 -4.11 -7.01
C ASP A 56 14.46 -4.51 -7.55
N GLU A 57 14.40 -4.92 -8.83
CA GLU A 57 13.14 -5.24 -9.51
C GLU A 57 12.40 -6.38 -8.83
N LYS A 58 13.15 -7.38 -8.36
CA LYS A 58 12.58 -8.53 -7.67
C LYS A 58 11.95 -8.12 -6.35
N THR A 59 12.65 -7.32 -5.55
CA THR A 59 12.14 -6.80 -4.28
C THR A 59 10.90 -5.95 -4.50
N LEU A 60 10.93 -5.05 -5.49
CA LEU A 60 9.76 -4.23 -5.81
C LEU A 60 8.59 -5.07 -6.33
N GLU A 61 8.84 -6.11 -7.13
CA GLU A 61 7.80 -7.06 -7.57
C GLU A 61 7.19 -7.86 -6.41
N GLU A 62 7.96 -8.19 -5.36
CA GLU A 62 7.38 -8.82 -4.17
C GLU A 62 6.57 -7.81 -3.34
N ILE A 63 7.06 -6.57 -3.19
CA ILE A 63 6.34 -5.51 -2.48
C ILE A 63 4.99 -5.23 -3.12
N THR A 64 4.91 -5.18 -4.45
CA THR A 64 3.65 -4.87 -5.16
C THR A 64 2.54 -5.90 -4.93
N LYS A 65 2.87 -7.14 -4.55
CA LYS A 65 1.88 -8.16 -4.18
C LYS A 65 1.23 -7.89 -2.83
N ASN A 66 1.86 -7.05 -2.02
CA ASN A 66 1.46 -6.67 -0.68
C ASN A 66 1.00 -5.21 -0.62
N LEU A 67 0.62 -4.63 -1.77
CA LEU A 67 0.00 -3.31 -1.85
C LEU A 67 -1.49 -3.46 -2.07
N ASP A 68 -2.28 -2.60 -1.44
CA ASP A 68 -3.72 -2.53 -1.67
C ASP A 68 -4.27 -1.14 -1.33
N THR A 69 -5.45 -0.82 -1.88
CA THR A 69 -6.17 0.44 -1.61
C THR A 69 -7.56 0.13 -1.07
N PHE A 70 -7.99 0.90 -0.07
CA PHE A 70 -9.31 0.80 0.53
C PHE A 70 -10.02 2.16 0.53
N ASP A 71 -11.34 2.17 0.56
CA ASP A 71 -12.21 3.36 0.66
C ASP A 71 -12.15 4.02 2.06
N GLY A 72 -11.29 3.52 2.95
CA GLY A 72 -11.01 4.12 4.25
C GLY A 72 -10.42 3.14 5.26
N SER A 73 -10.00 3.67 6.40
CA SER A 73 -9.39 2.90 7.49
C SER A 73 -10.28 1.78 8.02
N LEU A 74 -11.60 2.01 8.12
CA LEU A 74 -12.53 0.99 8.62
C LEU A 74 -12.68 -0.19 7.65
N GLU A 75 -12.67 0.05 6.34
CA GLU A 75 -12.72 -1.03 5.36
C GLU A 75 -11.43 -1.85 5.41
N PHE A 76 -10.29 -1.18 5.46
CA PHE A 76 -9.00 -1.83 5.68
C PHE A 76 -9.00 -2.72 6.93
N LEU A 77 -9.43 -2.19 8.08
CA LEU A 77 -9.45 -2.94 9.33
C LEU A 77 -10.41 -4.14 9.25
N GLU A 78 -11.58 -3.97 8.61
CA GLU A 78 -12.51 -5.08 8.38
C GLU A 78 -11.86 -6.17 7.52
N TYR A 79 -11.16 -5.80 6.44
CA TYR A 79 -10.40 -6.73 5.61
C TYR A 79 -9.31 -7.44 6.42
N PHE A 80 -8.49 -6.69 7.16
CA PHE A 80 -7.39 -7.22 7.96
C PHE A 80 -7.88 -8.23 9.01
N PHE A 81 -8.96 -7.91 9.72
CA PHE A 81 -9.54 -8.81 10.73
C PHE A 81 -10.26 -10.01 10.12
N LYS A 82 -10.87 -9.89 8.94
CA LYS A 82 -11.38 -11.07 8.21
C LYS A 82 -10.27 -12.06 7.89
N MET A 83 -9.08 -11.56 7.56
CA MET A 83 -7.93 -12.40 7.22
C MET A 83 -7.24 -13.00 8.44
N THR A 84 -7.17 -12.26 9.56
CA THR A 84 -6.38 -12.66 10.73
C THR A 84 -7.22 -13.24 11.88
N GLN A 85 -8.45 -12.76 12.07
CA GLN A 85 -9.34 -13.11 13.18
C GLN A 85 -10.81 -13.20 12.71
N PRO A 86 -11.14 -14.06 11.73
CA PRO A 86 -12.45 -14.07 11.06
C PRO A 86 -13.62 -14.29 12.01
N GLU A 87 -13.43 -15.03 13.10
CA GLU A 87 -14.49 -15.32 14.07
C GLU A 87 -14.87 -14.13 14.95
N LEU A 88 -13.99 -13.12 15.06
CA LEU A 88 -14.17 -11.97 15.94
C LEU A 88 -14.48 -10.67 15.19
N VAL A 89 -14.41 -10.68 13.86
CA VAL A 89 -14.49 -9.44 13.06
C VAL A 89 -15.80 -8.67 13.27
N GLU A 90 -16.95 -9.35 13.40
CA GLU A 90 -18.23 -8.66 13.61
C GLU A 90 -18.25 -7.87 14.93
N ASP A 91 -17.76 -8.49 16.00
CA ASP A 91 -17.71 -7.88 17.33
C ASP A 91 -16.67 -6.74 17.38
N ILE A 92 -15.49 -6.95 16.80
CA ILE A 92 -14.44 -5.92 16.69
C ILE A 92 -14.96 -4.70 15.91
N MET A 93 -15.51 -4.93 14.71
CA MET A 93 -15.98 -3.84 13.85
C MET A 93 -17.16 -3.08 14.44
N LYS A 94 -17.99 -3.72 15.27
CA LYS A 94 -19.08 -3.02 15.97
C LYS A 94 -18.55 -1.99 16.96
N ASN A 95 -17.44 -2.28 17.66
CA ASN A 95 -16.81 -1.34 18.59
C ASN A 95 -16.11 -0.22 17.83
N LEU A 96 -15.27 -0.57 16.84
CA LEU A 96 -14.50 0.39 16.05
C LEU A 96 -15.38 1.41 15.29
N LYS A 97 -16.57 1.00 14.83
CA LYS A 97 -17.52 1.93 14.18
C LYS A 97 -18.05 3.02 15.12
N ALA A 98 -18.02 2.78 16.42
CA ALA A 98 -18.47 3.74 17.43
C ALA A 98 -17.33 4.60 17.99
N ASP A 99 -16.07 4.19 17.82
CA ASP A 99 -14.90 4.83 18.40
C ASP A 99 -13.81 5.11 17.36
N LYS A 100 -13.67 6.40 17.01
CA LYS A 100 -12.66 6.84 16.04
C LYS A 100 -11.26 6.91 16.63
N GLU A 101 -11.13 7.13 17.94
CA GLU A 101 -9.83 7.19 18.61
C GLU A 101 -9.23 5.78 18.63
N GLU A 102 -10.05 4.77 18.95
CA GLU A 102 -9.63 3.36 18.92
C GLU A 102 -9.14 2.92 17.52
N VAL A 103 -9.76 3.41 16.45
CA VAL A 103 -9.30 3.15 15.07
C VAL A 103 -7.92 3.74 14.82
N ILE A 104 -7.66 4.98 15.26
CA ILE A 104 -6.37 5.64 15.08
C ILE A 104 -5.29 4.93 15.90
N ASP A 105 -5.55 4.69 17.18
CA ASP A 105 -4.62 4.00 18.09
C ASP A 105 -4.21 2.62 17.54
N LEU A 106 -5.17 1.89 16.94
CA LEU A 106 -4.91 0.60 16.34
C LEU A 106 -4.03 0.71 15.09
N LEU A 107 -4.30 1.68 14.20
CA LEU A 107 -3.49 1.89 13.00
C LEU A 107 -2.05 2.29 13.34
N GLU A 108 -1.88 3.22 14.27
CA GLU A 108 -0.56 3.63 14.78
C GLU A 108 0.17 2.43 15.39
N THR A 109 -0.52 1.60 16.17
CA THR A 109 0.06 0.37 16.74
C THR A 109 0.50 -0.61 15.65
N MET A 110 -0.30 -0.78 14.57
CA MET A 110 0.04 -1.68 13.47
C MET A 110 1.24 -1.17 12.66
N GLU A 111 1.36 0.14 12.49
CA GLU A 111 2.51 0.79 11.85
C GLU A 111 3.77 0.66 12.71
N ASP A 112 3.68 0.97 14.01
CA ASP A 112 4.79 0.85 14.97
C ASP A 112 5.32 -0.58 15.10
N GLN A 113 4.43 -1.58 14.96
CA GLN A 113 4.80 -2.99 14.94
C GLN A 113 5.37 -3.46 13.61
N GLY A 114 5.38 -2.60 12.58
CA GLY A 114 5.83 -2.92 11.24
C GLY A 114 4.96 -3.95 10.55
N ILE A 115 3.64 -3.95 10.81
CA ILE A 115 2.67 -4.82 10.12
C ILE A 115 2.21 -4.14 8.82
N ILE A 116 2.06 -2.82 8.85
CA ILE A 116 1.69 -2.02 7.69
C ILE A 116 2.55 -0.75 7.61
N GLN A 117 2.65 -0.20 6.41
CA GLN A 117 2.88 1.22 6.17
C GLN A 117 1.64 1.74 5.45
N TYR A 118 1.13 2.92 5.80
CA TYR A 118 -0.07 3.45 5.16
C TYR A 118 -0.01 4.95 4.83
N LEU A 119 -0.84 5.38 3.88
CA LEU A 119 -1.08 6.77 3.50
C LEU A 119 -2.58 7.01 3.39
N VAL A 120 -3.05 8.16 3.89
CA VAL A 120 -4.45 8.59 3.76
C VAL A 120 -4.53 9.83 2.88
N GLU A 121 -5.24 9.75 1.75
CA GLU A 121 -5.51 10.89 0.88
C GLU A 121 -6.92 10.82 0.28
N PHE A 122 -7.67 11.93 0.31
CA PHE A 122 -8.99 12.04 -0.32
C PHE A 122 -9.96 10.89 0.03
N ASP A 123 -9.99 10.50 1.30
CA ASP A 123 -10.75 9.37 1.85
C ASP A 123 -10.27 7.97 1.41
N SER A 124 -9.23 7.85 0.57
CA SER A 124 -8.59 6.59 0.25
C SER A 124 -7.49 6.23 1.26
N PHE A 125 -7.35 4.94 1.51
CA PHE A 125 -6.39 4.34 2.44
C PHE A 125 -5.47 3.40 1.67
N TYR A 126 -4.25 3.85 1.40
CA TYR A 126 -3.23 3.10 0.66
C TYR A 126 -2.35 2.34 1.62
N VAL A 127 -2.19 1.02 1.44
CA VAL A 127 -1.53 0.14 2.40
C VAL A 127 -0.43 -0.66 1.74
N TRP A 128 0.70 -0.74 2.42
CA TRP A 128 1.73 -1.73 2.18
C TRP A 128 1.81 -2.67 3.38
N PHE A 129 1.43 -3.93 3.19
CA PHE A 129 1.59 -4.99 4.18
C PHE A 129 3.06 -5.44 4.26
N ARG A 130 3.61 -5.53 5.47
CA ARG A 130 5.01 -5.83 5.75
C ARG A 130 5.27 -7.25 6.24
#